data_AF-A0A2A4QJI2-F1
#
_entry.id   AF-A0A2A4QJI2-F1
#
_cell.length_a   1.000
_cell.length_b   1.000
_cell.length_c   1.000
_cell.angle_alpha   90.00
_cell.angle_beta   90.00
_cell.angle_gamma   90.00
#
_symmetry.space_group_name_H-M   'P 1'
#
loop_
_entity.id
_entity.type
_entity.pdbx_description
1 polymer ?
#
loop_
_entity_poly.entity_id
_entity_poly.type
_entity_poly.pdbx_seq_one_letter_code
_entity_poly.pdbx_strand_id
1 'polypeptide(L)'
;MDYNWLQQIVDDDDLDLLKIKSTSGKPTADEHLLNGFEGINDFVANYGRHPEANMADIIEYQLFSRLDSIKNNAEHTLALEQYDIHGLLK
;
A
#
# COMPACT_ATOMS: atom_id res chain seq x y z
N MET A 1 -37.30 0.02 -34.07
CA MET A 1 -36.33 -0.85 -33.39
C MET A 1 -36.54 -0.63 -31.91
N ASP A 2 -37.26 -1.54 -31.26
CA ASP A 2 -37.66 -1.40 -29.86
C ASP A 2 -36.49 -1.76 -28.93
N TYR A 3 -36.05 -0.78 -28.14
CA TYR A 3 -34.94 -0.91 -27.19
C TYR A 3 -35.36 -1.54 -25.86
N ASN A 4 -36.52 -2.20 -25.82
CA ASN A 4 -37.08 -2.83 -24.60
C ASN A 4 -36.11 -3.81 -23.95
N TRP A 5 -35.31 -4.51 -24.75
CA TRP A 5 -34.32 -5.46 -24.25
C TRP A 5 -33.18 -4.78 -23.48
N LEU A 6 -32.84 -3.53 -23.78
CA LEU A 6 -31.85 -2.77 -23.01
C LEU A 6 -32.42 -2.33 -21.66
N GLN A 7 -33.70 -1.93 -21.61
CA GLN A 7 -34.34 -1.58 -20.34
C GLN A 7 -34.40 -2.77 -19.39
N GLN A 8 -34.71 -3.97 -19.90
CA GLN A 8 -34.72 -5.18 -19.10
C GLN A 8 -33.33 -5.53 -18.52
N ILE A 9 -32.25 -5.25 -19.26
CA ILE A 9 -30.87 -5.46 -18.77
C ILE A 9 -30.48 -4.43 -17.70
N VAL A 10 -30.98 -3.21 -17.79
CA VAL A 10 -30.71 -2.14 -16.81
C VAL A 10 -31.55 -2.34 -15.54
N ASP A 11 -32.80 -2.78 -15.67
CA ASP A 11 -33.68 -3.07 -14.53
C ASP A 11 -33.28 -4.35 -13.78
N ASP A 12 -32.63 -5.32 -14.45
CA ASP A 12 -32.10 -6.56 -13.86
C ASP A 12 -30.62 -6.42 -13.43
N ASP A 13 -30.21 -5.22 -13.02
CA ASP A 13 -28.88 -4.97 -12.43
C ASP A 13 -28.87 -5.33 -10.93
N ASP A 14 -29.19 -6.59 -10.61
CA ASP A 14 -29.19 -7.16 -9.25
C ASP A 14 -27.83 -7.05 -8.54
N LEU A 15 -26.77 -6.88 -9.35
CA LEU A 15 -25.39 -6.80 -8.89
C LEU A 15 -24.87 -5.35 -8.77
N ASP A 16 -25.72 -4.34 -9.05
CA ASP A 16 -25.38 -2.90 -9.01
C ASP A 16 -24.10 -2.60 -9.83
N LEU A 17 -23.81 -3.39 -10.87
CA LEU A 17 -22.59 -3.34 -11.68
C LEU A 17 -22.57 -2.12 -12.60
N LEU A 18 -23.75 -1.62 -12.95
CA LEU A 18 -23.91 -0.39 -13.74
C LEU A 18 -23.70 0.84 -12.86
N LYS A 19 -23.77 0.70 -11.53
CA LYS A 19 -23.33 1.73 -10.62
C LYS A 19 -21.83 1.59 -10.39
N ILE A 20 -21.09 2.43 -11.10
CA ILE A 20 -19.73 2.80 -10.71
C ILE A 20 -19.78 3.41 -9.30
N LYS A 21 -19.55 2.59 -8.27
CA LYS A 21 -19.10 3.08 -6.97
C LYS A 21 -17.82 3.83 -7.22
N SER A 22 -17.86 5.16 -7.10
CA SER A 22 -16.68 5.98 -6.92
C SER A 22 -15.88 5.31 -5.82
N THR A 23 -14.78 4.63 -6.17
CA THR A 23 -13.91 4.00 -5.19
C THR A 23 -13.35 5.14 -4.36
N SER A 24 -13.98 5.31 -3.19
CA SER A 24 -13.59 6.25 -2.15
C SER A 24 -12.14 5.99 -1.85
N GLY A 25 -11.29 6.94 -2.23
CA GLY A 25 -9.86 6.98 -1.96
C GLY A 25 -9.13 5.75 -2.50
N LYS A 26 -8.42 5.91 -3.62
CA LYS A 26 -7.18 5.14 -3.75
C LYS A 26 -6.46 5.25 -2.41
N PRO A 27 -6.05 4.14 -1.76
CA PRO A 27 -5.10 4.24 -0.67
C PRO A 27 -3.99 5.12 -1.22
N THR A 28 -3.78 6.27 -0.60
CA THR A 28 -2.75 7.20 -1.06
C THR A 28 -1.43 6.42 -1.06
N ALA A 29 -0.53 6.74 -1.99
CA ALA A 29 0.76 6.07 -2.07
C ALA A 29 1.44 6.01 -0.68
N ASP A 30 1.16 7.00 0.15
CA ASP A 30 1.55 7.12 1.55
C ASP A 30 1.05 5.98 2.45
N GLU A 31 -0.18 5.49 2.29
CA GLU A 31 -0.77 4.45 3.16
C GLU A 31 -0.16 3.07 2.88
N HIS A 32 0.04 2.74 1.59
CA HIS A 32 0.75 1.53 1.18
C HIS A 32 2.22 1.52 1.64
N LEU A 33 2.83 2.71 1.63
CA LEU A 33 4.23 2.89 1.95
C LEU A 33 4.43 2.90 3.48
N LEU A 34 3.50 3.50 4.23
CA LEU A 34 3.39 3.39 5.68
C LEU A 34 3.20 1.94 6.13
N ASN A 35 2.29 1.20 5.52
CA ASN A 35 2.07 -0.21 5.88
C ASN A 35 3.32 -1.08 5.62
N GLY A 36 4.05 -0.78 4.54
CA GLY A 36 5.35 -1.40 4.28
C GLY A 36 6.39 -1.07 5.35
N PHE A 37 6.40 0.17 5.83
CA PHE A 37 7.31 0.64 6.86
C PHE A 37 6.94 0.16 8.27
N GLU A 38 5.65 0.04 8.59
CA GLU A 38 5.20 -0.65 9.81
C GLU A 38 5.68 -2.09 9.83
N GLY A 39 5.64 -2.80 8.70
CA GLY A 39 6.23 -4.14 8.61
C GLY A 39 7.74 -4.16 8.89
N ILE A 40 8.46 -3.08 8.54
CA ILE A 40 9.88 -2.90 8.88
C ILE A 40 10.03 -2.66 10.38
N ASN A 41 9.24 -1.75 10.95
CA ASN A 41 9.26 -1.45 12.39
C ASN A 41 8.95 -2.70 13.22
N ASP A 42 7.95 -3.49 12.81
CA ASP A 42 7.61 -4.76 13.46
C ASP A 42 8.75 -5.77 13.34
N PHE A 43 9.44 -5.84 12.20
CA PHE A 43 10.62 -6.67 12.07
C PHE A 43 11.74 -6.21 13.01
N VAL A 44 12.00 -4.90 13.08
CA VAL A 44 12.98 -4.31 13.99
C VAL A 44 12.60 -4.55 15.46
N ALA A 45 11.32 -4.45 15.80
CA ALA A 45 10.82 -4.71 17.15
C ALA A 45 10.93 -6.18 17.55
N ASN A 46 10.64 -7.10 16.62
CA ASN A 46 10.71 -8.54 16.88
C ASN A 46 12.15 -9.10 16.88
N TYR A 47 13.00 -8.64 15.96
CA TYR A 47 14.35 -9.15 15.77
C TYR A 47 15.43 -8.27 16.41
N GLY A 48 15.11 -7.03 16.80
CA GLY A 48 16.06 -6.07 17.35
C GLY A 48 17.10 -5.56 16.34
N ARG A 49 16.90 -5.81 15.04
CA ARG A 49 17.85 -5.47 13.96
C ARG A 49 17.12 -4.86 12.77
N HIS A 50 17.81 -3.99 12.04
CA HIS A 50 17.31 -3.45 10.78
C HIS A 50 17.27 -4.54 9.69
N PRO A 51 16.28 -4.54 8.79
CA PRO A 51 16.30 -5.45 7.65
C PRO A 51 17.49 -5.13 6.76
N GLU A 52 18.34 -6.11 6.50
CA GLU A 52 19.45 -6.01 5.56
C GLU A 52 19.06 -6.57 4.18
N ALA A 53 19.90 -6.29 3.17
CA ALA A 53 19.80 -6.90 1.84
C ALA A 53 20.18 -8.39 1.86
N ASN A 54 19.52 -9.17 2.70
CA ASN A 54 19.79 -10.57 2.93
C ASN A 54 19.05 -11.42 1.89
N MET A 55 19.80 -11.98 0.92
CA MET A 55 19.22 -12.86 -0.11
C MET A 55 18.73 -14.21 0.44
N ALA A 56 19.10 -14.59 1.66
CA ALA A 56 18.58 -15.80 2.31
C ALA A 56 17.16 -15.59 2.87
N ASP A 57 16.82 -14.36 3.25
CA ASP A 57 15.52 -13.98 3.78
C ASP A 57 14.81 -13.04 2.82
N ILE A 58 13.99 -13.62 1.93
CA ILE A 58 13.22 -12.88 0.91
C ILE A 58 12.37 -11.77 1.57
N ILE A 59 11.83 -12.03 2.76
CA ILE A 59 11.06 -11.06 3.53
C ILE A 59 11.95 -9.89 3.95
N GLU A 60 13.14 -10.15 4.46
CA GLU A 60 14.11 -9.13 4.87
C GLU A 60 14.56 -8.28 3.68
N TYR A 61 14.90 -8.93 2.56
CA TYR A 61 15.25 -8.24 1.32
C TYR A 61 14.10 -7.36 0.79
N GLN A 62 12.86 -7.83 0.88
CA GLN A 62 11.69 -7.05 0.48
C GLN A 62 11.48 -5.83 1.38
N LEU A 63 11.68 -5.98 2.70
CA LEU A 63 11.63 -4.90 3.68
C LEU A 63 12.75 -3.88 3.43
N PHE A 64 13.97 -4.34 3.16
CA PHE A 64 15.12 -3.49 2.82
C PHE A 64 14.88 -2.71 1.52
N SER A 65 14.43 -3.38 0.45
CA SER A 65 14.18 -2.71 -0.84
C SER A 65 13.07 -1.66 -0.74
N ARG A 66 12.05 -1.91 0.11
CA ARG A 66 11.06 -0.90 0.45
C ARG A 66 11.71 0.27 1.18
N LEU A 67 12.46 0.02 2.25
CA LEU A 67 13.18 1.07 2.99
C LEU A 67 14.03 1.94 2.05
N ASP A 68 14.79 1.31 1.16
CA ASP A 68 15.66 1.97 0.19
C ASP A 68 14.86 2.84 -0.79
N SER A 69 13.72 2.35 -1.27
CA SER A 69 12.80 3.12 -2.12
C SER A 69 12.22 4.34 -1.40
N ILE A 70 11.95 4.21 -0.09
CA ILE A 70 11.45 5.31 0.75
C ILE A 70 12.55 6.34 0.97
N LYS A 71 13.76 5.89 1.31
CA LYS A 71 14.95 6.76 1.46
C LYS A 71 15.29 7.51 0.18
N ASN A 72 15.09 6.88 -0.97
CA ASN A 72 15.36 7.50 -2.27
C ASN A 72 14.28 8.52 -2.69
N ASN A 73 13.17 8.62 -1.95
CA ASN A 73 12.12 9.59 -2.19
C ASN A 73 11.90 10.50 -0.96
N ALA A 74 12.26 11.77 -1.10
CA ALA A 74 12.17 12.74 -0.01
C ALA A 74 10.73 13.00 0.47
N GLU A 75 9.72 12.92 -0.41
CA GLU A 75 8.32 13.11 -0.02
C GLU A 75 7.85 11.96 0.89
N HIS A 76 8.23 10.73 0.54
CA HIS A 76 7.93 9.55 1.34
C HIS A 76 8.73 9.55 2.65
N THR A 77 10.00 9.96 2.61
CA THR A 77 10.80 10.12 3.83
C THR A 77 10.17 11.13 4.79
N LEU A 78 9.72 12.29 4.31
CA LEU A 78 9.04 13.29 5.14
C LEU A 78 7.72 12.79 5.71
N ALA A 79 6.92 12.10 4.89
CA ALA A 79 5.64 11.55 5.32
C ALA A 79 5.80 10.45 6.39
N LEU A 80 6.93 9.74 6.38
CA LEU A 80 7.21 8.66 7.33
C LEU A 80 8.11 9.05 8.48
N GLU A 81 8.77 10.20 8.45
CA GLU A 81 9.56 10.72 9.56
C GLU A 81 8.73 10.81 10.85
N GLN A 82 7.45 11.17 10.74
CA GLN A 82 6.53 11.20 11.90
C GLN A 82 6.15 9.81 12.43
N TYR A 83 6.33 8.76 11.63
CA TYR A 83 6.07 7.35 11.98
C TYR A 83 7.38 6.58 12.23
N ASP A 84 8.54 7.23 12.09
CA ASP A 84 9.85 6.63 12.30
C ASP A 84 10.19 6.61 13.79
N ILE A 85 9.67 5.57 14.45
CA ILE A 85 9.88 5.32 15.89
C ILE A 85 11.30 4.80 16.16
N HIS A 86 11.93 4.17 15.16
CA HIS A 86 13.21 3.48 15.28
C HIS A 86 14.40 4.26 14.69
N GLY A 87 14.18 5.40 14.05
CA GLY A 87 15.24 6.24 13.47
C GLY A 87 15.85 5.64 12.20
N LEU A 88 15.08 4.88 11.44
CA LEU A 88 15.50 4.21 10.22
C LEU A 88 15.74 5.16 9.03
N LEU A 89 15.10 6.33 9.07
CA LEU A 89 15.13 7.33 8.00
C LEU A 89 16.21 8.40 8.19
N LYS A 90 16.96 8.35 9.31
CA LYS A 90 18.04 9.31 9.63
C LYS A 90 19.41 8.89 9.10
#